data_AF-A0A0B7BL39-F1
#
_entry.id   AF-A0A0B7BL39-F1
#
_cell.length_a   1.000
_cell.length_b   1.000
_cell.length_c   1.000
_cell.angle_alpha   90.00
_cell.angle_beta   90.00
_cell.angle_gamma   90.00
#
_symmetry.space_group_name_H-M   'P 1'
#
loop_
_entity.id
_entity.type
_entity.pdbx_description
1 polymer ?
#
loop_
_entity_poly.entity_id
_entity_poly.type
_entity_poly.pdbx_seq_one_letter_code
_entity_poly.pdbx_strand_id
1 'polypeptide(L)'
;MSFSLHIKYICLPYFKNCINSQVLTKSARVSGFFLPHYRADFPRHIGTLIKLYKEGKLKVSSDVGVGAANGPFVGLEKVADAVEHMYARKNVGKVIVELNKDDKSAL
;
A
#
# COMPACT_ATOMS: atom_id res chain seq x y z
N MET A 1 52.23 17.67 -15.59
CA MET A 1 51.77 18.01 -14.22
C MET A 1 50.49 17.23 -13.96
N SER A 2 50.67 16.14 -13.22
CA SER A 2 49.61 15.20 -12.85
C SER A 2 48.83 15.77 -11.67
N PHE A 3 47.55 16.08 -11.85
CA PHE A 3 46.59 16.20 -10.74
C PHE A 3 45.63 15.02 -10.82
N SER A 4 46.22 13.82 -10.71
CA SER A 4 45.52 12.67 -10.19
C SER A 4 45.35 12.87 -8.68
N LEU A 5 44.18 12.49 -8.17
CA LEU A 5 43.95 12.11 -6.78
C LEU A 5 43.67 13.25 -5.78
N HIS A 6 42.42 13.73 -5.67
CA HIS A 6 41.88 14.23 -4.40
C HIS A 6 40.34 14.21 -4.27
N ILE A 7 39.68 13.13 -4.72
CA ILE A 7 38.32 12.80 -4.25
C ILE A 7 38.27 11.30 -3.90
N LYS A 8 39.18 10.86 -3.02
CA LYS A 8 39.17 9.50 -2.45
C LYS A 8 39.23 9.49 -0.92
N TYR A 9 38.94 10.62 -0.26
CA TYR A 9 39.00 10.74 1.21
C TYR A 9 37.66 11.03 1.90
N ILE A 10 36.54 10.57 1.33
CA ILE A 10 35.28 10.49 2.08
C ILE A 10 34.76 9.06 2.00
N CYS A 11 35.62 8.09 2.35
CA CYS A 11 35.18 6.76 2.73
C CYS A 11 35.42 6.61 4.23
N LEU A 12 34.63 7.34 5.02
CA LEU A 12 34.50 7.08 6.45
C LEU A 12 33.59 5.85 6.61
N PRO A 13 34.06 4.74 7.21
CA PRO A 13 33.30 3.49 7.32
C PRO A 13 32.03 3.61 8.18
N TYR A 14 31.84 4.75 8.87
CA TYR A 14 30.67 5.06 9.67
C TYR A 14 29.50 5.69 8.89
N PHE A 15 29.72 6.17 7.66
CA PHE A 15 28.67 6.86 6.89
C PHE A 15 27.73 5.90 6.13
N LYS A 16 27.99 4.59 6.13
CA LYS A 16 27.32 3.62 5.26
C LYS A 16 25.87 3.27 5.65
N ASN A 17 25.41 3.69 6.83
CA ASN A 17 24.09 3.29 7.38
C ASN A 17 23.10 4.45 7.59
N CYS A 18 23.47 5.70 7.31
CA CYS A 18 22.54 6.82 7.44
C CYS A 18 21.63 6.92 6.21
N ILE A 19 20.34 7.18 6.38
CA ILE A 19 19.41 7.33 5.24
C ILE A 19 19.86 8.46 4.30
N ASN A 20 20.36 9.57 4.85
CA ASN A 20 20.84 10.73 4.08
C ASN A 20 22.01 10.36 3.15
N SER A 21 22.94 9.53 3.62
CA SER A 21 24.08 9.10 2.80
C SER A 21 23.64 8.19 1.66
N GLN A 22 22.74 7.25 1.95
CA GLN A 22 22.25 6.29 0.97
C GLN A 22 21.46 6.95 -0.16
N VAL A 23 20.61 7.92 0.19
CA VAL A 23 19.79 8.66 -0.77
C VAL A 23 20.67 9.55 -1.65
N LEU A 24 21.66 10.24 -1.07
CA LEU A 24 22.59 11.09 -1.80
C LEU A 24 23.50 10.31 -2.75
N THR A 25 24.13 9.22 -2.27
CA THR A 25 25.03 8.40 -3.10
C THR A 25 24.32 7.74 -4.28
N LYS A 26 23.02 7.41 -4.13
CA LYS A 26 22.21 6.80 -5.18
C LYS A 26 21.44 7.81 -6.04
N SER A 27 21.57 9.11 -5.77
CA SER A 27 20.72 10.16 -6.37
C SER A 27 19.22 9.81 -6.29
N ALA A 28 18.81 9.18 -5.18
CA ALA A 28 17.45 8.70 -4.99
C ALA A 28 16.56 9.76 -4.34
N ARG A 29 15.25 9.52 -4.31
CA ARG A 29 14.28 10.35 -3.60
C ARG A 29 13.39 9.47 -2.73
N VAL A 30 13.16 9.89 -1.49
CA VAL A 30 12.14 9.34 -0.60
C VAL A 30 11.03 10.37 -0.48
N SER A 31 9.81 10.02 -0.91
CA SER A 31 8.65 10.90 -0.84
C SER A 31 7.52 10.21 -0.10
N GLY A 32 6.98 10.88 0.91
CA GLY A 32 5.73 10.47 1.53
C GLY A 32 4.55 10.74 0.59
N PHE A 33 3.47 9.97 0.76
CA PHE A 33 2.20 10.19 0.11
C PHE A 33 1.09 10.04 1.14
N PHE A 34 0.25 11.06 1.27
CA PHE A 34 -0.90 11.05 2.16
C PHE A 34 -2.13 11.51 1.39
N LEU A 35 -3.13 10.63 1.30
CA LEU A 35 -4.28 10.78 0.39
C LEU A 35 -5.02 12.13 0.54
N PRO A 36 -5.29 12.66 1.75
CA PRO A 36 -5.98 13.93 1.91
C PRO A 36 -5.28 15.13 1.24
N HIS A 37 -3.95 15.10 1.06
CA HIS A 37 -3.22 16.17 0.35
C HIS A 37 -3.53 16.21 -1.16
N TYR A 38 -4.09 15.15 -1.72
CA TYR A 38 -4.42 15.02 -3.15
C TYR A 38 -5.94 14.93 -3.38
N ARG A 39 -6.75 15.49 -2.46
CA ARG A 39 -8.22 15.50 -2.54
C ARG A 39 -8.74 15.98 -3.90
N ALA A 40 -8.12 16.99 -4.49
CA ALA A 40 -8.56 17.57 -5.77
C ALA A 40 -8.44 16.58 -6.94
N ASP A 41 -7.42 15.71 -6.92
CA ASP A 41 -7.19 14.73 -7.97
C ASP A 41 -8.02 13.44 -7.79
N PHE A 42 -8.54 13.22 -6.58
CA PHE A 42 -9.24 11.99 -6.21
C PHE A 42 -10.40 11.62 -7.15
N PRO A 43 -11.33 12.53 -7.52
CA PRO A 43 -12.46 12.17 -8.39
C PRO A 43 -12.02 11.68 -9.78
N ARG A 44 -11.00 12.32 -10.36
CA ARG A 44 -10.44 11.92 -11.66
C ARG A 44 -9.86 10.51 -11.59
N HIS A 45 -9.07 10.22 -10.56
CA HIS A 45 -8.41 8.93 -10.43
C HIS A 45 -9.39 7.80 -10.12
N ILE A 46 -10.41 8.04 -9.29
CA ILE A 46 -11.47 7.06 -9.04
C ILE A 46 -12.26 6.75 -10.32
N GLY A 47 -12.62 7.75 -11.12
CA GLY A 47 -13.30 7.52 -12.40
C GLY A 47 -12.50 6.61 -13.35
N THR A 48 -11.18 6.83 -13.44
CA THR A 48 -10.28 5.99 -14.23
C THR A 48 -10.21 4.55 -13.68
N LEU A 49 -10.10 4.38 -12.36
CA LEU A 49 -10.04 3.04 -11.75
C LEU A 49 -11.33 2.25 -12.00
N ILE A 50 -12.50 2.89 -11.86
CA ILE A 50 -13.80 2.27 -12.16
C ILE A 50 -13.87 1.87 -13.63
N LYS A 51 -13.43 2.74 -14.55
CA LYS A 51 -13.39 2.42 -15.98
C LYS A 51 -12.53 1.19 -16.26
N LEU A 52 -11.30 1.14 -15.73
CA LEU A 52 -10.39 0.00 -15.92
C LEU A 52 -10.94 -1.29 -15.34
N TYR A 53 -11.64 -1.21 -14.20
CA TYR A 53 -12.32 -2.36 -13.61
C TYR A 53 -13.43 -2.88 -14.52
N LYS A 54 -14.30 -1.99 -15.02
CA LYS A 54 -15.39 -2.34 -15.97
C LYS A 54 -14.86 -2.91 -17.28
N GLU A 55 -13.72 -2.42 -17.76
CA GLU A 55 -13.05 -2.95 -18.95
C GLU A 55 -12.31 -4.28 -18.71
N GLY A 56 -12.29 -4.80 -17.48
CA GLY A 56 -11.59 -6.04 -17.13
C GLY A 56 -10.05 -5.92 -17.11
N LYS A 57 -9.51 -4.70 -17.24
CA LYS A 57 -8.06 -4.43 -17.25
C LYS A 57 -7.47 -4.35 -15.84
N LEU A 58 -8.32 -4.20 -14.82
CA LEU A 58 -7.93 -4.12 -13.42
C LEU A 58 -8.57 -5.26 -12.64
N LYS A 59 -7.76 -6.19 -12.13
CA LYS A 59 -8.21 -7.25 -11.22
C LYS A 59 -8.28 -6.70 -9.80
N VAL A 60 -9.46 -6.74 -9.19
CA VAL A 60 -9.67 -6.35 -7.79
C VAL A 60 -9.87 -7.60 -6.95
N SER A 61 -8.98 -7.84 -6.00
CA SER A 61 -9.10 -8.93 -5.02
C SER A 61 -9.67 -8.40 -3.72
N SER A 62 -10.78 -9.00 -3.28
CA SER A 62 -11.40 -8.74 -1.98
C SER A 62 -11.28 -9.98 -1.09
N ASP A 63 -11.06 -9.75 0.20
CA ASP A 63 -10.99 -10.78 1.22
C ASP A 63 -12.13 -10.57 2.22
N VAL A 64 -13.12 -11.46 2.14
CA VAL A 64 -14.28 -11.51 3.05
C VAL A 64 -14.09 -12.52 4.19
N GLY A 65 -12.88 -13.07 4.34
CA GLY A 65 -12.54 -13.96 5.44
C GLY A 65 -13.12 -15.37 5.34
N VAL A 66 -13.61 -15.82 4.18
CA VAL A 66 -14.20 -17.18 4.02
C VAL A 66 -13.24 -18.30 4.45
N GLY A 67 -11.93 -18.09 4.32
CA GLY A 67 -10.88 -19.02 4.79
C GLY A 67 -10.17 -18.58 6.08
N ALA A 68 -10.64 -17.52 6.75
CA ALA A 68 -10.06 -17.04 7.99
C ALA A 68 -10.59 -17.85 9.19
N ALA A 69 -9.78 -17.99 10.25
CA ALA A 69 -10.12 -18.79 11.42
C ALA A 69 -11.44 -18.35 12.10
N ASN A 70 -11.72 -17.04 12.12
CA ASN A 70 -12.92 -16.45 12.72
C ASN A 70 -13.90 -15.88 11.67
N GLY A 71 -13.73 -16.23 10.39
CA GLY A 71 -14.58 -15.75 9.31
C GLY A 71 -15.78 -16.67 9.01
N PRO A 72 -16.63 -16.31 8.04
CA PRO A 72 -16.61 -15.10 7.22
C PRO A 72 -16.88 -13.81 8.02
N PHE A 73 -16.35 -12.68 7.54
CA PHE A 73 -16.51 -11.39 8.20
C PHE A 73 -17.85 -10.77 7.83
N VAL A 74 -18.87 -11.07 8.63
CA VAL A 74 -20.25 -10.59 8.45
C VAL A 74 -20.74 -10.03 9.77
N GLY A 75 -21.29 -8.82 9.75
CA GLY A 75 -21.71 -8.08 10.93
C GLY A 75 -20.62 -7.16 11.49
N LEU A 76 -21.02 -6.10 12.19
CA LEU A 76 -20.11 -5.11 12.78
C LEU A 76 -19.21 -5.72 13.87
N GLU A 77 -19.69 -6.75 14.54
CA GLU A 77 -18.94 -7.52 15.53
C GLU A 77 -17.68 -8.16 14.95
N LYS A 78 -17.69 -8.48 13.65
CA LYS A 78 -16.56 -9.10 12.95
C LYS A 78 -15.47 -8.12 12.52
N VAL A 79 -15.63 -6.82 12.78
CA VAL A 79 -14.59 -5.83 12.50
C VAL A 79 -13.31 -6.10 13.29
N ALA A 80 -13.42 -6.48 14.56
CA ALA A 80 -12.25 -6.81 15.38
C ALA A 80 -11.49 -8.02 14.82
N ASP A 81 -12.22 -9.10 14.49
CA ASP A 81 -11.66 -10.31 13.86
C ASP A 81 -10.98 -9.99 12.51
N ALA A 82 -11.60 -9.14 11.69
CA ALA A 82 -11.07 -8.73 10.39
C ALA A 82 -9.78 -7.90 10.51
N VAL A 83 -9.70 -7.03 11.52
CA VAL A 83 -8.50 -6.25 11.82
C VAL A 83 -7.38 -7.17 12.33
N GLU A 84 -7.68 -8.12 13.21
CA GLU A 84 -6.70 -9.11 13.68
C GLU A 84 -6.17 -9.96 12.51
N HIS A 85 -7.04 -10.41 11.61
CA HIS A 85 -6.65 -11.11 10.39
C HIS A 85 -5.72 -10.28 9.48
N MET A 86 -5.99 -8.98 9.36
CA MET A 86 -5.13 -8.04 8.63
C MET A 86 -3.75 -7.91 9.29
N TYR A 87 -3.68 -7.77 10.62
CA TYR A 87 -2.41 -7.69 11.35
C TYR A 87 -1.63 -9.01 11.34
N ALA A 88 -2.33 -10.16 11.27
CA ALA A 88 -1.72 -11.47 11.06
C ALA A 88 -1.13 -11.66 9.65
N ARG A 89 -1.32 -10.70 8.73
CA ARG A 89 -0.87 -10.74 7.33
C ARG A 89 -1.39 -11.95 6.55
N LYS A 90 -2.57 -12.44 6.91
CA LYS A 90 -3.22 -13.58 6.25
C LYS A 90 -4.16 -13.15 5.11
N ASN A 91 -4.38 -11.85 4.94
CA ASN A 91 -5.31 -11.33 3.97
C ASN A 91 -4.76 -11.35 2.54
N VAL A 92 -5.64 -11.67 1.58
CA VAL A 92 -5.32 -11.61 0.15
C VAL A 92 -6.18 -10.54 -0.53
N GLY A 93 -5.60 -9.35 -0.69
CA GLY A 93 -6.32 -8.19 -1.22
C GLY A 93 -6.97 -7.34 -0.13
N LYS A 94 -8.03 -6.61 -0.49
CA LYS A 94 -8.71 -5.70 0.43
C LYS A 94 -9.63 -6.47 1.36
N VAL A 95 -9.38 -6.39 2.67
CA VAL A 95 -10.28 -6.93 3.69
C VAL A 95 -11.59 -6.16 3.70
N ILE A 96 -12.71 -6.88 3.62
CA ILE A 96 -14.08 -6.35 3.62
C ILE A 96 -14.86 -7.08 4.72
N VAL A 97 -15.65 -6.32 5.47
CA VAL A 97 -16.65 -6.83 6.40
C VAL A 97 -18.02 -6.53 5.80
N GLU A 98 -18.80 -7.57 5.55
CA GLU A 98 -20.15 -7.43 5.01
C GLU A 98 -21.11 -7.09 6.16
N LEU A 99 -21.99 -6.10 5.99
CA LEU A 99 -22.93 -5.73 7.05
C LEU A 99 -24.15 -6.67 7.09
N ASN A 100 -24.68 -7.03 5.91
CA ASN A 100 -25.75 -7.99 5.73
C ASN A 100 -25.43 -8.91 4.54
N LYS A 101 -25.83 -10.19 4.59
CA LYS A 101 -25.65 -11.14 3.48
C LYS A 101 -26.67 -10.95 2.35
N ASP A 102 -27.79 -10.29 2.62
CA ASP A 102 -28.94 -10.22 1.70
C ASP A 102 -28.83 -9.07 0.68
N ASP A 103 -27.93 -8.10 0.89
CA ASP A 103 -27.77 -6.90 0.05
C ASP A 103 -26.96 -7.15 -1.25
N LYS A 104 -26.76 -8.42 -1.65
CA LYS A 104 -26.01 -8.74 -2.88
C LYS A 104 -26.77 -8.53 -4.18
N SER A 105 -28.04 -8.11 -4.15
CA SER A 105 -28.89 -7.94 -5.34
C SER A 105 -28.91 -6.52 -5.93
N ALA A 106 -28.16 -5.56 -5.39
CA ALA A 106 -28.30 -4.14 -5.77
C ALA A 106 -27.07 -3.51 -6.46
N LEU A 107 -26.06 -4.28 -6.86
CA LEU A 107 -24.90 -3.76 -7.61
C LEU A 107 -24.50 -4.63 -8.81
#